data_AF-A0A073IES1-F1
#
_entry.id   AF-A0A073IES1-F1
#
_cell.length_a   1.000
_cell.length_b   1.000
_cell.length_c   1.000
_cell.angle_alpha   90.00
_cell.angle_beta   90.00
_cell.angle_gamma   90.00
#
_symmetry.space_group_name_H-M   'P 1'
#
loop_
_entity.id
_entity.type
_entity.pdbx_description
1 polymer ?
#
loop_
_entity_poly.entity_id
_entity_poly.type
_entity_poly.pdbx_seq_one_letter_code
_entity_poly.pdbx_strand_id
1 'polypeptide(L)'
;MRSFTRPTLFRPALFLCMATLALSACDPAEFDPDPDVRRDARANRKCVAAIKEQTGDATAQINTTLPIVEVNQYIIDSPANQERWMCRTDDEGTPTQLYKLGG
;
A
#
# COMPACT_ATOMS: atom_id res chain seq x y z
N MET A 1 31.40 -9.13 46.02
CA MET A 1 30.73 -10.00 45.02
C MET A 1 29.77 -9.15 44.19
N ARG A 2 29.89 -9.24 42.85
CA ARG A 2 28.92 -8.82 41.80
C ARG A 2 28.65 -7.31 41.66
N SER A 3 28.55 -6.72 40.48
CA SER A 3 28.97 -7.06 39.11
C SER A 3 28.83 -5.76 38.31
N PHE A 4 29.78 -5.49 37.41
CA PHE A 4 29.76 -4.35 36.49
C PHE A 4 28.52 -4.37 35.58
N THR A 5 27.72 -3.30 35.57
CA THR A 5 26.70 -3.02 34.54
C THR A 5 27.35 -2.29 33.37
N ARG A 6 27.46 -2.95 32.21
CA ARG A 6 28.02 -2.42 30.97
C ARG A 6 26.90 -2.36 29.91
N PRO A 7 26.34 -1.19 29.53
CA PRO A 7 25.25 -1.14 28.58
C PRO A 7 25.77 -0.74 27.19
N THR A 8 26.37 -1.65 26.41
CA THR A 8 26.90 -1.28 25.07
C THR A 8 26.90 -2.42 24.03
N LEU A 9 25.89 -3.29 24.01
CA LEU A 9 25.79 -4.33 22.96
C LEU A 9 24.43 -4.43 22.22
N PHE A 10 23.40 -3.67 22.62
CA PHE A 10 22.06 -3.76 21.99
C PHE A 10 21.83 -2.82 20.78
N ARG A 11 22.73 -1.87 20.53
CA ARG A 11 22.58 -0.89 19.43
C ARG A 11 22.68 -1.47 18.01
N PRO A 12 23.59 -2.41 17.66
CA PRO A 12 23.76 -2.81 16.26
C PRO A 12 22.58 -3.66 15.73
N ALA A 13 21.93 -4.45 16.59
CA ALA A 13 20.80 -5.28 16.20
C ALA A 13 19.56 -4.44 15.82
N LEU A 14 19.34 -3.31 16.51
CA LEU A 14 18.20 -2.43 16.26
C LEU A 14 18.35 -1.68 14.93
N PHE A 15 19.59 -1.27 14.57
CA PHE A 15 19.87 -0.72 13.24
C PHE A 15 19.69 -1.75 12.12
N LEU A 16 20.07 -3.02 12.36
CA LEU A 16 19.88 -4.09 11.37
C LEU A 16 18.39 -4.37 11.11
N CYS A 17 17.57 -4.45 12.17
CA CYS A 17 16.12 -4.63 12.02
C CYS A 17 15.44 -3.46 11.30
N MET A 18 15.86 -2.22 11.57
CA MET A 18 15.33 -1.06 10.86
C MET A 18 15.75 -1.04 9.38
N ALA A 19 16.98 -1.48 9.07
CA ALA A 19 17.44 -1.60 7.69
C ALA A 19 16.69 -2.70 6.90
N THR A 20 16.38 -3.83 7.52
CA THR A 20 15.62 -4.91 6.85
C THR A 20 14.15 -4.54 6.65
N LEU A 21 13.53 -3.84 7.60
CA LEU A 21 12.16 -3.31 7.47
C LEU A 21 12.06 -2.26 6.35
N ALA A 22 13.10 -1.44 6.16
CA ALA A 22 13.14 -0.46 5.08
C ALA A 22 13.20 -1.12 3.68
N LEU A 23 13.90 -2.25 3.53
CA LEU A 23 13.97 -2.97 2.27
C LEU A 23 12.68 -3.73 1.92
N SER A 24 11.96 -4.27 2.91
CA SER A 24 10.75 -5.06 2.64
C SER A 24 9.53 -4.24 2.22
N ALA A 25 9.60 -2.91 2.32
CA ALA A 25 8.53 -2.00 1.87
C ALA A 25 8.73 -1.49 0.43
N CYS A 26 9.80 -1.91 -0.24
CA CYS A 26 10.09 -1.47 -1.61
C CYS A 26 9.36 -2.38 -2.61
N ASP A 27 8.36 -1.81 -3.28
CA ASP A 27 7.67 -2.45 -4.39
C ASP A 27 8.58 -2.37 -5.64
N PRO A 28 9.03 -3.50 -6.23
CA PRO A 28 9.88 -3.48 -7.40
C PRO A 28 9.25 -2.75 -8.59
N ALA A 29 7.91 -2.69 -8.65
CA ALA A 29 7.18 -1.99 -9.69
C ALA A 29 7.40 -0.45 -9.63
N GLU A 30 7.89 0.12 -8.52
CA GLU A 30 8.23 1.55 -8.44
C GLU A 30 9.49 1.91 -9.25
N PHE A 31 10.33 0.93 -9.59
CA PHE A 31 11.57 1.12 -10.36
C PHE A 31 11.46 0.56 -11.78
N ASP A 32 10.26 0.21 -12.21
CA ASP A 32 10.04 -0.28 -13.56
C ASP A 32 10.42 0.80 -14.61
N PRO A 33 11.12 0.45 -15.71
CA PRO A 33 11.41 1.39 -16.78
C PRO A 33 10.14 1.98 -17.42
N ASP A 34 9.00 1.27 -17.35
CA ASP A 34 7.71 1.73 -17.84
C ASP A 34 7.07 2.72 -16.84
N PRO A 35 6.84 3.99 -17.22
CA PRO A 35 6.16 4.95 -16.35
C PRO A 35 4.74 4.54 -15.96
N ASP A 36 4.03 3.78 -16.80
CA ASP A 36 2.66 3.34 -16.52
C ASP A 36 2.64 2.27 -15.43
N VAL A 37 3.57 1.30 -15.46
CA VAL A 37 3.71 0.30 -14.40
C VAL A 37 3.99 0.95 -13.05
N ARG A 38 4.87 1.95 -13.01
CA ARG A 38 5.16 2.70 -11.78
C ARG A 38 3.95 3.47 -11.27
N ARG A 39 3.18 4.09 -12.17
CA ARG A 39 1.94 4.78 -11.82
C ARG A 39 0.93 3.81 -11.20
N ASP A 40 0.72 2.66 -11.83
CA ASP A 40 -0.25 1.67 -11.39
C ASP A 40 0.14 1.07 -10.03
N ALA A 41 1.44 0.87 -9.79
CA ALA A 41 1.96 0.47 -8.47
C ALA A 41 1.65 1.50 -7.38
N ARG A 42 1.87 2.80 -7.66
CA ARG A 42 1.51 3.88 -6.73
C ARG A 42 0.00 3.95 -6.49
N ALA A 43 -0.79 3.85 -7.56
CA ALA A 43 -2.24 3.89 -7.50
C ALA A 43 -2.80 2.76 -6.66
N ASN A 44 -2.34 1.53 -6.87
CA ASN A 44 -2.75 0.36 -6.07
C ASN A 44 -2.56 0.62 -4.57
N ARG A 45 -1.35 1.03 -4.16
CA ARG A 45 -1.05 1.29 -2.75
C ARG A 45 -1.88 2.45 -2.18
N LYS A 46 -1.97 3.57 -2.90
CA LYS A 46 -2.68 4.76 -2.41
C LYS A 46 -4.20 4.56 -2.39
N CYS A 47 -4.79 3.89 -3.38
CA CYS A 47 -6.22 3.60 -3.42
C CYS A 47 -6.63 2.64 -2.29
N VAL A 48 -5.87 1.57 -2.07
CA VAL A 48 -6.10 0.65 -0.94
C VAL A 48 -5.97 1.39 0.39
N ALA A 49 -4.94 2.24 0.54
CA ALA A 49 -4.77 3.05 1.75
C ALA A 49 -5.95 4.02 1.97
N ALA A 50 -6.43 4.66 0.92
CA ALA A 50 -7.54 5.60 1.02
C ALA A 50 -8.87 4.90 1.37
N ILE A 51 -9.13 3.71 0.82
CA ILE A 51 -10.29 2.89 1.22
C ILE A 51 -10.16 2.43 2.67
N LYS A 52 -8.98 2.00 3.09
CA LYS A 52 -8.73 1.62 4.49
C LYS A 52 -8.96 2.81 5.44
N GLU A 53 -8.54 4.01 5.06
CA GLU A 53 -8.80 5.23 5.83
C GLU A 53 -10.30 5.56 5.88
N GLN A 54 -11.01 5.42 4.75
CA GLN A 54 -12.42 5.74 4.64
C GLN A 54 -13.34 4.75 5.36
N THR A 55 -13.01 3.45 5.33
CA THR A 55 -13.89 2.36 5.76
C THR A 55 -13.41 1.63 7.01
N GLY A 56 -12.14 1.80 7.39
CA GLY A 56 -11.49 1.02 8.43
C GLY A 56 -11.10 -0.40 8.02
N ASP A 57 -11.38 -0.84 6.79
CA ASP A 57 -11.08 -2.20 6.34
C ASP A 57 -9.59 -2.37 6.01
N ALA A 58 -8.87 -3.10 6.87
CA ALA A 58 -7.47 -3.45 6.66
C ALA A 58 -7.25 -4.58 5.64
N THR A 59 -8.33 -5.25 5.20
CA THR A 59 -8.33 -6.33 4.20
C THR A 59 -8.65 -5.84 2.79
N ALA A 60 -8.81 -4.53 2.61
CA ALA A 60 -9.04 -3.92 1.30
C ALA A 60 -7.91 -4.27 0.32
N GLN A 61 -8.28 -4.63 -0.90
CA GLN A 61 -7.33 -5.07 -1.93
C GLN A 61 -7.84 -4.72 -3.33
N ILE A 62 -6.92 -4.52 -4.27
CA ILE A 62 -7.27 -4.32 -5.67
C ILE A 62 -7.95 -5.57 -6.26
N ASN A 63 -9.03 -5.37 -7.00
CA ASN A 63 -9.67 -6.39 -7.80
C ASN A 63 -9.08 -6.38 -9.21
N THR A 64 -8.45 -7.49 -9.60
CA THR A 64 -7.83 -7.68 -10.92
C THR A 64 -8.67 -8.59 -11.84
N THR A 65 -9.84 -9.02 -11.37
CA THR A 65 -10.74 -9.93 -12.10
C THR A 65 -11.80 -9.18 -12.91
N LEU A 66 -12.18 -7.99 -12.45
CA LEU A 66 -13.11 -7.13 -13.17
C LEU A 66 -12.34 -6.28 -14.18
N PRO A 67 -12.76 -6.28 -15.45
CA PRO A 67 -12.09 -5.47 -16.47
C PRO A 67 -12.36 -3.99 -16.20
N ILE A 68 -11.32 -3.19 -16.33
CA ILE A 68 -11.38 -1.72 -16.31
C ILE A 68 -10.96 -1.25 -17.69
N VAL A 69 -11.78 -0.41 -18.32
CA VAL A 69 -11.54 0.05 -19.70
C VAL A 69 -10.91 1.44 -19.74
N GLU A 70 -11.08 2.25 -18.70
CA GLU A 70 -10.46 3.56 -18.55
C GLU A 70 -9.14 3.50 -17.78
N VAL A 71 -8.18 4.30 -18.22
CA VAL A 71 -6.95 4.56 -17.46
C VAL A 71 -7.25 5.25 -16.13
N ASN A 72 -6.35 5.09 -15.15
CA ASN A 72 -6.43 5.73 -13.83
C ASN A 72 -7.69 5.35 -13.03
N GLN A 73 -8.30 4.21 -13.31
CA GLN A 73 -9.42 3.66 -12.55
C GLN A 73 -9.05 2.30 -11.97
N TYR A 74 -9.41 2.08 -10.70
CA TYR A 74 -9.06 0.87 -9.96
C TYR A 74 -10.25 0.43 -9.12
N ILE A 75 -10.60 -0.84 -9.24
CA ILE A 75 -11.63 -1.44 -8.40
C ILE A 75 -10.95 -2.01 -7.16
N ILE A 76 -11.44 -1.63 -5.98
CA ILE A 76 -10.97 -2.12 -4.69
C ILE A 76 -12.10 -2.93 -4.05
N ASP A 77 -11.83 -4.19 -3.73
CA ASP A 77 -12.72 -4.99 -2.90
C ASP A 77 -12.43 -4.71 -1.43
N SER A 78 -13.48 -4.59 -0.61
CA SER A 78 -13.43 -4.48 0.84
C SER A 78 -14.17 -5.68 1.44
N PRO A 79 -13.49 -6.84 1.60
CA PRO A 79 -14.12 -8.07 2.04
C PRO A 79 -14.79 -7.97 3.41
N ALA A 80 -14.20 -7.21 4.35
CA ALA A 80 -14.75 -7.09 5.70
C ALA A 80 -16.11 -6.40 5.73
N ASN A 81 -16.31 -5.43 4.83
CA ASN A 81 -17.56 -4.68 4.72
C ASN A 81 -18.49 -5.23 3.63
N GLN A 82 -18.04 -6.22 2.85
CA GLN A 82 -18.73 -6.75 1.66
C GLN A 82 -19.06 -5.66 0.64
N GLU A 83 -18.15 -4.68 0.52
CA GLU A 83 -18.31 -3.55 -0.39
C GLU A 83 -17.29 -3.61 -1.50
N ARG A 84 -17.61 -2.95 -2.60
CA ARG A 84 -16.67 -2.69 -3.68
C ARG A 84 -16.61 -1.20 -3.93
N TRP A 85 -15.42 -0.71 -4.25
CA TRP A 85 -15.16 0.69 -4.47
C TRP A 85 -14.45 0.91 -5.79
N MET A 86 -14.74 2.03 -6.44
CA MET A 86 -13.98 2.58 -7.54
C MET A 86 -13.09 3.69 -7.01
N CYS A 87 -11.80 3.59 -7.29
CA CYS A 87 -10.82 4.63 -7.04
C CYS A 87 -10.35 5.22 -8.36
N ARG A 88 -10.49 6.54 -8.53
CA ARG A 88 -9.93 7.26 -9.67
C ARG A 88 -8.69 8.02 -9.24
N THR A 89 -7.63 7.96 -10.04
CA THR A 89 -6.38 8.68 -9.78
C THR A 89 -6.10 9.81 -10.78
N ASP A 90 -5.16 10.68 -10.43
CA ASP A 90 -4.44 11.52 -11.39
C ASP A 90 -3.36 10.71 -12.14
N ASP A 91 -2.59 11.39 -13.00
CA ASP A 91 -1.53 10.79 -13.82
C ASP A 91 -0.32 10.34 -12.98
N GLU A 92 -0.21 10.82 -11.75
CA GLU A 92 0.79 10.41 -10.77
C GLU A 92 0.36 9.18 -9.95
N GLY A 93 -0.87 8.69 -10.13
CA GLY A 93 -1.44 7.58 -9.37
C GLY A 93 -1.95 7.99 -7.99
N THR A 94 -2.24 9.28 -7.76
CA THR A 94 -2.83 9.78 -6.51
C THR A 94 -4.35 9.72 -6.58
N PRO A 95 -5.03 9.14 -5.57
CA PRO A 95 -6.50 9.11 -5.52
C PRO A 95 -7.08 10.52 -5.54
N THR A 96 -7.96 10.78 -6.50
CA THR A 96 -8.73 12.03 -6.61
C THR A 96 -10.18 11.82 -6.23
N GLN A 97 -10.71 10.60 -6.41
CA GLN A 97 -12.10 10.26 -6.13
C GLN A 97 -12.26 8.80 -5.69
N LEU A 98 -13.22 8.56 -4.78
CA LEU A 98 -13.61 7.25 -4.29
C LEU A 98 -15.14 7.14 -4.35
N TYR A 99 -15.65 6.07 -4.97
CA TYR A 99 -17.08 5.83 -5.09
C TYR A 99 -17.41 4.38 -4.75
N LYS A 100 -18.41 4.16 -3.91
CA LYS A 100 -18.91 2.81 -3.63
C LYS A 100 -19.67 2.28 -4.85
N LEU A 101 -19.28 1.10 -5.34
CA LEU A 101 -19.89 0.40 -6.46
C LEU A 101 -20.99 -0.53 -5.94
N GLY A 102 -22.21 0.02 -5.81
CA GLY A 102 -23.39 -0.74 -5.40
C GLY A 102 -23.40 -1.14 -3.93
N GLY A 103 -24.60 -1.29 -3.38
CA GLY A 103 -24.91 -1.73 -2.02
C GLY A 103 -26.32 -2.29 -1.98
#